data_AF-A0A518BJA8-F1
#
_entry.id   AF-A0A518BJA8-F1
#
_cell.length_a   1.000
_cell.length_b   1.000
_cell.length_c   1.000
_cell.angle_alpha   90.00
_cell.angle_beta   90.00
_cell.angle_gamma   90.00
#
_symmetry.space_group_name_H-M   'P 1'
#
loop_
_entity.id
_entity.type
_entity.pdbx_description
1 polymer ?
#
loop_
_entity_poly.entity_id
_entity_poly.type
_entity_poly.pdbx_seq_one_letter_code
_entity_poly.pdbx_strand_id
1 'polypeptide(L)'
;MLLLTLSLWAPITAPVQGPPFELAEPQALAQGLVRLEGQYPGLAQRVPVGTSAAGSEIHALRIAPTPLDPSKPALLLIGGLEHERSFEANLVFELSERLLVAHAKGDARALALLDAYTIYSLPAPNPDGLARAAASPLGSHVGDGPDVDDDRDGRRGEDPWADVDGDGRILWMRVPDPDGGWTADPHDPRANVEADVLADLPHSFRLEREARDSDGDGKIAEDPAGDRLFEANFPADWPEHEPRAGGWATQDPAVRALCDFVVAHEDLVVVVALGAQDVLVSPPKAAGRGSGRVPASGPTEEDLEYLTKLGERYREATGVKQADNADGAGTFQRWAYDHRGLWTLSARPWTMPTEAPKAEEAAREDGASEPAPAEESTNGSAPGVPAVEVPAAVDAESEAGIEADAVVEANAEDAPTESQAEDEVKLPGKPSDDAGRLAWIDATGEAWRFADWTAFEHPDLGPVEIGGFTPAAMALPPRGEWEKIASGQLEFLYGLADTPARLVLEQFEATELSAGVWQLEARVRNDGWLPSSSDAARRARIQRPTRLFLRLPEGTSLIAGDPINVVPTLASGESHEERWIVRAADVTTLSADLVSTHAGSASAQATVSRGESR
;
A
#
# COMPACT_ATOMS: atom_id res chain seq x y z
N MET A 1 -29.98 68.50 17.70
CA MET A 1 -29.97 67.29 16.85
C MET A 1 -28.61 66.62 17.05
N LEU A 2 -28.53 65.67 17.97
CA LEU A 2 -27.34 64.84 18.19
C LEU A 2 -27.51 63.55 17.39
N LEU A 3 -26.56 63.25 16.50
CA LEU A 3 -26.43 62.01 15.75
C LEU A 3 -25.83 60.93 16.65
N LEU A 4 -26.52 59.81 16.82
CA LEU A 4 -26.04 58.60 17.49
C LEU A 4 -25.82 57.53 16.40
N THR A 5 -24.55 57.25 16.10
CA THR A 5 -24.13 56.16 15.23
C THR A 5 -24.03 54.89 16.07
N LEU A 6 -24.94 53.93 15.85
CA LEU A 6 -24.83 52.57 16.35
C LEU A 6 -23.89 51.78 15.42
N SER A 7 -22.69 51.46 15.90
CA SER A 7 -21.82 50.49 15.25
C SER A 7 -22.23 49.08 15.71
N LEU A 8 -22.84 48.30 14.82
CA LEU A 8 -23.04 46.86 15.02
C LEU A 8 -21.68 46.17 14.91
N TRP A 9 -21.19 45.63 16.01
CA TRP A 9 -20.06 44.72 16.05
C TRP A 9 -20.62 43.32 15.74
N ALA A 10 -20.43 42.84 14.52
CA ALA A 10 -20.65 41.43 14.21
C ALA A 10 -19.49 40.64 14.86
N PRO A 11 -19.75 39.55 15.61
CA PRO A 11 -18.67 38.69 16.05
C PRO A 11 -17.95 38.15 14.81
N ILE A 12 -16.64 38.37 14.74
CA ILE A 12 -15.76 37.66 13.81
C ILE A 12 -15.91 36.19 14.19
N THR A 13 -16.74 35.46 13.45
CA THR A 13 -16.76 34.00 13.49
C THR A 13 -15.37 33.61 12.99
N ALA A 14 -14.56 33.04 13.88
CA ALA A 14 -13.32 32.39 13.46
C ALA A 14 -13.69 31.43 12.32
N PRO A 15 -12.89 31.33 11.24
CA PRO A 15 -13.13 30.30 10.25
C PRO A 15 -13.15 28.97 11.02
N VAL A 16 -14.25 28.22 10.90
CA VAL A 16 -14.26 26.82 11.31
C VAL A 16 -13.09 26.20 10.57
N GLN A 17 -12.01 25.88 11.30
CA GLN A 17 -10.89 25.18 10.70
C GLN A 17 -11.50 23.89 10.15
N GLY A 18 -11.42 23.69 8.84
CA GLY A 18 -11.81 22.42 8.22
C GLY A 18 -11.04 21.28 8.89
N PRO A 19 -11.46 20.02 8.67
CA PRO A 19 -10.77 18.87 9.24
C PRO A 19 -9.24 18.99 9.00
N PRO A 20 -8.39 18.53 9.92
CA PRO A 20 -6.93 18.64 9.83
C PRO A 20 -6.32 17.73 8.75
N PHE A 21 -7.16 17.07 7.95
CA PHE A 21 -6.80 16.19 6.84
C PHE A 21 -7.49 16.65 5.54
N GLU A 22 -7.11 16.06 4.41
CA GLU A 22 -7.73 16.31 3.10
C GLU A 22 -8.16 14.96 2.53
N LEU A 23 -9.45 14.82 2.23
CA LEU A 23 -10.00 13.65 1.56
C LEU A 23 -9.94 13.84 0.04
N ALA A 24 -9.95 12.74 -0.69
CA ALA A 24 -10.02 12.81 -2.15
C ALA A 24 -11.44 13.09 -2.64
N GLU A 25 -11.55 14.10 -3.49
CA GLU A 25 -12.79 14.48 -4.16
C GLU A 25 -12.79 13.93 -5.60
N PRO A 26 -13.63 12.92 -5.92
CA PRO A 26 -13.61 12.25 -7.22
C PRO A 26 -13.77 13.19 -8.42
N GLN A 27 -14.63 14.20 -8.28
CA GLN A 27 -14.87 15.18 -9.34
C GLN A 27 -13.64 16.10 -9.53
N ALA A 28 -12.94 16.45 -8.45
CA ALA A 28 -11.71 17.23 -8.54
C ALA A 28 -10.59 16.42 -9.21
N LEU A 29 -10.45 15.14 -8.85
CA LEU A 29 -9.52 14.22 -9.50
C LEU A 29 -9.81 14.07 -10.99
N ALA A 30 -11.07 13.84 -11.38
CA ALA A 30 -11.47 13.73 -12.77
C ALA A 30 -11.17 15.01 -13.57
N GLN A 31 -11.46 16.19 -13.01
CA GLN A 31 -11.10 17.47 -13.62
C GLN A 31 -9.58 17.66 -13.70
N GLY A 32 -8.84 17.18 -12.69
CA GLY A 32 -7.39 17.14 -12.70
C GLY A 32 -6.83 16.32 -13.86
N LEU A 33 -7.40 15.15 -14.14
CA LEU A 33 -6.97 14.34 -15.29
C LEU A 33 -7.20 15.07 -16.62
N VAL A 34 -8.32 15.78 -16.77
CA VAL A 34 -8.61 16.61 -17.96
C VAL A 34 -7.57 17.73 -18.10
N ARG A 35 -7.21 18.37 -16.98
CA ARG A 35 -6.18 19.40 -16.95
C ARG A 35 -4.81 18.85 -17.39
N LEU A 36 -4.40 17.70 -16.87
CA LEU A 36 -3.10 17.08 -17.19
C LEU A 36 -3.02 16.67 -18.66
N GLU A 37 -4.08 16.08 -19.22
CA GLU A 37 -4.17 15.76 -20.65
C GLU A 37 -4.03 17.03 -21.53
N GLY A 38 -4.68 18.13 -21.15
CA GLY A 38 -4.58 19.40 -21.87
C GLY A 38 -3.21 20.09 -21.75
N GLN A 39 -2.53 19.94 -20.62
CA GLN A 39 -1.20 20.52 -20.38
C GLN A 39 -0.07 19.72 -21.03
N TYR A 40 -0.23 18.40 -21.15
CA TYR A 40 0.79 17.49 -21.65
C TYR A 40 0.29 16.60 -22.81
N PRO A 41 -0.26 17.15 -23.91
CA PRO A 41 -0.96 16.38 -24.94
C PRO A 41 -0.08 15.39 -25.74
N GLY A 42 1.25 15.51 -25.67
CA GLY A 42 2.19 14.57 -26.29
C GLY A 42 2.63 13.43 -25.36
N LEU A 43 2.21 13.45 -24.10
CA LEU A 43 2.69 12.56 -23.04
C LEU A 43 1.55 11.97 -22.20
N ALA A 44 0.47 12.72 -21.98
CA ALA A 44 -0.68 12.34 -21.16
C ALA A 44 -1.94 12.22 -22.02
N GLN A 45 -2.64 11.09 -21.90
CA GLN A 45 -3.95 10.88 -22.52
C GLN A 45 -4.89 10.19 -21.54
N ARG A 46 -6.13 10.68 -21.39
CA ARG A 46 -7.14 9.97 -20.60
C ARG A 46 -7.63 8.73 -21.36
N VAL A 47 -7.76 7.63 -20.62
CA VAL A 47 -8.26 6.36 -21.13
C VAL A 47 -9.50 5.97 -20.33
N PRO A 48 -10.64 5.68 -20.97
CA PRO A 48 -11.84 5.24 -20.25
C PRO A 48 -11.61 3.87 -19.62
N VAL A 49 -12.01 3.72 -18.36
CA VAL A 49 -11.99 2.45 -17.62
C VAL A 49 -13.40 1.89 -17.54
N GLY A 50 -14.38 2.72 -17.18
CA GLY A 50 -15.79 2.33 -17.13
C GLY A 50 -16.64 3.34 -16.37
N THR A 51 -17.71 2.84 -15.74
CA THR A 51 -18.68 3.66 -15.01
C THR A 51 -19.06 2.96 -13.71
N SER A 52 -19.15 3.72 -12.62
CA SER A 52 -19.55 3.22 -11.30
C SER A 52 -21.06 2.98 -11.18
N ALA A 53 -21.51 2.42 -10.06
CA ALA A 53 -22.92 2.17 -9.80
C ALA A 53 -23.75 3.47 -9.76
N ALA A 54 -23.19 4.56 -9.21
CA ALA A 54 -23.82 5.88 -9.18
C ALA A 54 -23.72 6.65 -10.52
N GLY A 55 -23.11 6.06 -11.55
CA GLY A 55 -22.99 6.65 -12.89
C GLY A 55 -21.77 7.55 -13.09
N SER A 56 -20.81 7.54 -12.17
CA SER A 56 -19.56 8.31 -12.29
C SER A 56 -18.63 7.68 -13.33
N GLU A 57 -18.10 8.48 -14.26
CA GLU A 57 -17.13 7.99 -15.24
C GLU A 57 -15.76 7.78 -14.61
N ILE A 58 -15.19 6.59 -14.81
CA ILE A 58 -13.86 6.21 -14.31
C ILE A 58 -12.87 6.30 -15.48
N HIS A 59 -11.79 7.05 -15.26
CA HIS A 59 -10.73 7.25 -16.24
C HIS A 59 -9.35 7.02 -15.61
N ALA A 60 -8.48 6.35 -16.37
CA ALA A 60 -7.05 6.35 -16.12
C ALA A 60 -6.36 7.46 -16.94
N LEU A 61 -5.18 7.88 -16.50
CA LEU A 61 -4.26 8.71 -17.28
C LEU A 61 -3.12 7.85 -17.80
N ARG A 62 -3.05 7.65 -19.13
CA ARG A 62 -1.90 7.03 -19.76
C ARG A 62 -0.79 8.07 -19.91
N ILE A 63 0.37 7.79 -19.32
CA ILE A 63 1.57 8.61 -19.36
C ILE A 63 2.63 7.85 -20.16
N ALA A 64 2.83 8.27 -21.42
CA ALA A 64 3.84 7.75 -22.34
C ALA A 64 4.02 8.69 -23.54
N PRO A 65 5.23 8.81 -24.10
CA PRO A 65 5.44 9.56 -25.34
C PRO A 65 4.53 9.07 -26.47
N THR A 66 3.99 9.99 -27.26
CA THR A 66 3.16 9.68 -28.44
C THR A 66 3.97 9.85 -29.73
N PRO A 67 3.94 8.91 -30.70
CA PRO A 67 3.13 7.69 -30.74
C PRO A 67 3.60 6.61 -29.77
N LEU A 68 2.67 5.75 -29.34
CA LEU A 68 2.97 4.62 -28.45
C LEU A 68 3.85 3.58 -29.15
N ASP A 69 4.78 3.02 -28.38
CA ASP A 69 5.51 1.81 -28.74
C ASP A 69 4.74 0.58 -28.21
N PRO A 70 4.13 -0.23 -29.08
CA PRO A 70 3.34 -1.40 -28.67
C PRO A 70 4.18 -2.55 -28.11
N SER A 71 5.51 -2.48 -28.19
CA SER A 71 6.42 -3.49 -27.63
C SER A 71 6.79 -3.24 -26.16
N LYS A 72 6.45 -2.05 -25.64
CA LYS A 72 6.78 -1.67 -24.27
C LYS A 72 5.82 -2.30 -23.26
N PRO A 73 6.34 -2.81 -22.14
CA PRO A 73 5.49 -3.23 -21.02
C PRO A 73 4.81 -2.02 -20.39
N ALA A 74 3.70 -2.26 -19.72
CA ALA A 74 2.96 -1.27 -18.99
C ALA A 74 2.95 -1.52 -17.47
N LEU A 75 2.91 -0.42 -16.74
CA LEU A 75 2.76 -0.37 -15.30
C LEU A 75 1.44 0.32 -14.96
N LEU A 76 0.62 -0.31 -14.12
CA LEU A 76 -0.58 0.32 -13.53
C LEU A 76 -0.22 0.89 -12.16
N LEU A 77 -0.33 2.22 -12.00
CA LEU A 77 -0.26 2.90 -10.72
C LEU A 77 -1.69 3.17 -10.24
N ILE A 78 -2.08 2.61 -9.10
CA ILE A 78 -3.46 2.66 -8.62
C ILE A 78 -3.52 2.93 -7.12
N GLY A 79 -4.53 3.69 -6.70
CA GLY A 79 -4.83 4.04 -5.32
C GLY A 79 -6.28 4.48 -5.20
N GLY A 80 -6.78 4.70 -3.97
CA GLY A 80 -8.20 5.03 -3.77
C GLY A 80 -9.13 3.84 -3.98
N LEU A 81 -8.66 2.63 -3.68
CA LEU A 81 -9.43 1.39 -3.69
C LEU A 81 -10.41 1.33 -2.51
N GLU A 82 -10.00 1.89 -1.36
CA GLU A 82 -10.80 1.99 -0.14
C GLU A 82 -11.06 3.47 0.19
N HIS A 83 -12.29 3.79 0.57
CA HIS A 83 -12.71 5.16 0.85
C HIS A 83 -12.10 5.74 2.13
N GLU A 84 -11.91 4.92 3.16
CA GLU A 84 -11.26 5.35 4.42
C GLU A 84 -9.80 5.77 4.22
N ARG A 85 -9.17 5.26 3.15
CA ARG A 85 -7.79 5.56 2.74
C ARG A 85 -7.74 6.50 1.54
N SER A 86 -8.74 7.37 1.39
CA SER A 86 -8.88 8.28 0.24
C SER A 86 -7.65 9.13 -0.08
N PHE A 87 -6.76 9.38 0.89
CA PHE A 87 -5.49 10.09 0.64
C PHE A 87 -4.62 9.43 -0.45
N GLU A 88 -4.72 8.10 -0.62
CA GLU A 88 -3.98 7.35 -1.65
C GLU A 88 -4.42 7.74 -3.07
N ALA A 89 -5.67 8.15 -3.25
CA ALA A 89 -6.17 8.68 -4.52
C ALA A 89 -5.48 10.01 -4.88
N ASN A 90 -5.39 10.92 -3.91
CA ASN A 90 -4.68 12.20 -4.06
C ASN A 90 -3.18 11.97 -4.31
N LEU A 91 -2.59 11.00 -3.61
CA LEU A 91 -1.18 10.63 -3.78
C LEU A 91 -0.88 10.11 -5.18
N VAL A 92 -1.69 9.18 -5.72
CA VAL A 92 -1.52 8.68 -7.10
C VAL A 92 -1.69 9.80 -8.13
N PHE A 93 -2.65 10.69 -7.94
CA PHE A 93 -2.82 11.86 -8.80
C PHE A 93 -1.58 12.75 -8.78
N GLU A 94 -1.06 13.07 -7.59
CA GLU A 94 0.11 13.91 -7.43
C GLU A 94 1.38 13.28 -7.99
N LEU A 95 1.59 11.97 -7.79
CA LEU A 95 2.71 11.25 -8.39
C LEU A 95 2.69 11.35 -9.92
N SER A 96 1.50 11.31 -10.51
CA SER A 96 1.30 11.47 -11.95
C SER A 96 1.69 12.87 -12.42
N GLU A 97 1.26 13.91 -11.69
CA GLU A 97 1.60 15.30 -11.99
C GLU A 97 3.12 15.55 -11.81
N ARG A 98 3.71 15.08 -10.71
CA ARG A 98 5.16 15.16 -10.45
C ARG A 98 5.98 14.49 -11.55
N LEU A 99 5.56 13.30 -12.00
CA LEU A 99 6.22 12.57 -13.09
C LEU A 99 6.16 13.36 -14.41
N LEU A 100 5.00 13.91 -14.77
CA LEU A 100 4.83 14.72 -15.98
C LEU A 100 5.70 15.98 -15.93
N VAL A 101 5.73 16.67 -14.79
CA VAL A 101 6.56 17.85 -14.55
C VAL A 101 8.06 17.50 -14.64
N ALA A 102 8.48 16.40 -14.01
CA ALA A 102 9.86 15.95 -14.03
C ALA A 102 10.32 15.58 -15.45
N HIS A 103 9.51 14.83 -16.18
CA HIS A 103 9.78 14.51 -17.59
C HIS A 103 9.86 15.76 -18.46
N ALA A 104 8.92 16.71 -18.31
CA ALA A 104 8.95 17.96 -19.07
C ALA A 104 10.19 18.83 -18.78
N LYS A 105 10.79 18.68 -17.60
CA LYS A 105 12.06 19.32 -17.21
C LYS A 105 13.30 18.53 -17.65
N GLY A 106 13.13 17.34 -18.24
CA GLY A 106 14.23 16.46 -18.65
C GLY A 106 14.93 15.75 -17.49
N ASP A 107 14.23 15.47 -16.38
CA ASP A 107 14.76 14.64 -15.31
C ASP A 107 15.09 13.23 -15.86
N ALA A 108 16.34 12.81 -15.69
CA ALA A 108 16.85 11.57 -16.26
C ALA A 108 16.13 10.32 -15.72
N ARG A 109 15.64 10.35 -14.48
CA ARG A 109 14.92 9.23 -13.87
C ARG A 109 13.51 9.13 -14.41
N ALA A 110 12.82 10.26 -14.58
CA ALA A 110 11.51 10.31 -15.22
C ALA A 110 11.57 9.85 -16.68
N LEU A 111 12.60 10.28 -17.42
CA LEU A 111 12.88 9.80 -18.77
C LEU A 111 13.14 8.29 -18.79
N ALA A 112 14.02 7.78 -17.93
CA ALA A 112 14.32 6.34 -17.86
C ALA A 112 13.09 5.50 -17.51
N LEU A 113 12.25 5.96 -16.57
CA LEU A 113 11.01 5.29 -16.21
C LEU A 113 10.03 5.24 -17.39
N LEU A 114 9.84 6.37 -18.08
CA LEU A 114 8.96 6.46 -19.24
C LEU A 114 9.58 5.93 -20.54
N ASP A 115 10.86 5.57 -20.55
CA ASP A 115 11.49 4.76 -21.60
C ASP A 115 11.22 3.27 -21.35
N ALA A 116 11.25 2.84 -20.08
CA ALA A 116 11.03 1.46 -19.67
C ALA A 116 9.56 1.04 -19.73
N TYR A 117 8.63 1.89 -19.30
CA TYR A 117 7.21 1.57 -19.18
C TYR A 117 6.31 2.56 -19.91
N THR A 118 5.13 2.07 -20.29
CA THR A 118 3.92 2.90 -20.41
C THR A 118 3.21 2.90 -19.05
N ILE A 119 2.89 4.06 -18.48
CA ILE A 119 2.21 4.10 -17.18
C ILE A 119 0.73 4.39 -17.38
N TYR A 120 -0.13 3.56 -16.79
CA TYR A 120 -1.55 3.88 -16.58
C TYR A 120 -1.73 4.28 -15.12
N SER A 121 -2.09 5.53 -14.87
CA SER A 121 -2.38 6.03 -13.51
C SER A 121 -3.89 6.08 -13.28
N LEU A 122 -4.36 5.45 -12.20
CA LEU A 122 -5.78 5.34 -11.86
C LEU A 122 -5.99 5.76 -10.39
N PRO A 123 -6.22 7.05 -10.11
CA PRO A 123 -6.38 7.55 -8.74
C PRO A 123 -7.75 7.28 -8.12
N ALA A 124 -8.81 7.09 -8.91
CA ALA A 124 -10.17 6.92 -8.39
C ALA A 124 -10.89 5.72 -9.03
N PRO A 125 -10.43 4.49 -8.78
CA PRO A 125 -11.12 3.28 -9.23
C PRO A 125 -12.48 3.10 -8.53
N ASN A 126 -12.62 3.59 -7.29
CA ASN A 126 -13.86 3.62 -6.53
C ASN A 126 -14.36 5.06 -6.31
N PRO A 127 -14.90 5.75 -7.34
CA PRO A 127 -15.35 7.13 -7.18
C PRO A 127 -16.57 7.27 -6.25
N ASP A 128 -17.40 6.24 -6.11
CA ASP A 128 -18.64 6.33 -5.32
C ASP A 128 -18.32 6.25 -3.82
N GLY A 129 -17.46 5.30 -3.41
CA GLY A 129 -16.95 5.23 -2.04
C GLY A 129 -16.19 6.50 -1.64
N LEU A 130 -15.33 7.02 -2.52
CA LEU A 130 -14.61 8.27 -2.28
C LEU A 130 -15.57 9.47 -2.10
N ALA A 131 -16.60 9.60 -2.95
CA ALA A 131 -17.62 10.65 -2.83
C ALA A 131 -18.39 10.54 -1.51
N ARG A 132 -18.65 9.31 -1.04
CA ARG A 132 -19.33 9.05 0.24
C ARG A 132 -18.47 9.47 1.43
N ALA A 133 -17.18 9.12 1.43
CA ALA A 133 -16.25 9.56 2.47
C ALA A 133 -16.11 11.09 2.50
N ALA A 134 -15.99 11.72 1.33
CA ALA A 134 -15.97 13.18 1.19
C ALA A 134 -17.24 13.87 1.74
N ALA A 135 -18.42 13.30 1.48
CA ALA A 135 -19.69 13.85 1.91
C ALA A 135 -19.88 13.80 3.44
N SER A 136 -19.26 12.84 4.12
CA SER A 136 -19.32 12.70 5.58
C SER A 136 -17.96 12.27 6.15
N PRO A 137 -17.00 13.20 6.28
CA PRO A 137 -15.59 12.91 6.64
C PRO A 137 -15.38 12.29 8.02
N LEU A 138 -16.26 12.61 8.98
CA LEU A 138 -16.29 12.03 10.33
C LEU A 138 -17.46 11.06 10.50
N GLY A 139 -18.14 10.70 9.41
CA GLY A 139 -19.06 9.57 9.40
C GLY A 139 -18.28 8.29 9.18
N SER A 140 -18.79 7.21 9.74
CA SER A 140 -18.24 5.88 9.48
C SER A 140 -19.08 5.23 8.38
N HIS A 141 -18.42 4.70 7.36
CA HIS A 141 -19.08 4.05 6.23
C HIS A 141 -18.42 2.69 6.02
N VAL A 142 -19.23 1.64 5.90
CA VAL A 142 -18.69 0.31 5.64
C VAL A 142 -18.19 0.22 4.20
N GLY A 143 -18.93 0.75 3.23
CA GLY A 143 -18.60 0.62 1.80
C GLY A 143 -19.55 1.38 0.88
N ASP A 144 -19.74 0.88 -0.34
CA ASP A 144 -20.44 1.56 -1.44
C ASP A 144 -21.62 0.75 -2.02
N GLY A 145 -21.98 -0.36 -1.38
CA GLY A 145 -23.03 -1.27 -1.83
C GLY A 145 -24.47 -0.71 -1.74
N PRO A 146 -25.44 -1.44 -2.33
CA PRO A 146 -26.82 -0.99 -2.46
C PRO A 146 -27.71 -1.31 -1.24
N ASP A 147 -27.13 -1.53 -0.06
CA ASP A 147 -27.83 -1.86 1.19
C ASP A 147 -28.57 -3.22 1.08
N VAL A 148 -27.85 -4.32 1.36
CA VAL A 148 -28.45 -5.66 1.44
C VAL A 148 -28.96 -5.99 2.85
N ASP A 149 -29.77 -7.03 2.91
CA ASP A 149 -30.29 -7.68 4.12
C ASP A 149 -29.18 -8.63 4.62
N ASP A 150 -28.32 -8.16 5.53
CA ASP A 150 -27.10 -8.88 5.92
C ASP A 150 -27.43 -10.13 6.76
N ASP A 151 -28.44 -10.02 7.64
CA ASP A 151 -28.84 -11.08 8.58
C ASP A 151 -29.98 -11.99 8.07
N ARG A 152 -30.57 -11.65 6.92
CA ARG A 152 -31.57 -12.42 6.16
C ARG A 152 -32.91 -12.57 6.87
N ASP A 153 -33.29 -11.57 7.65
CA ASP A 153 -34.58 -11.54 8.32
C ASP A 153 -35.74 -11.10 7.40
N GLY A 154 -35.41 -10.62 6.20
CA GLY A 154 -36.35 -10.17 5.17
C GLY A 154 -36.54 -8.65 5.09
N ARG A 155 -35.76 -7.89 5.85
CA ARG A 155 -35.77 -6.42 5.88
C ARG A 155 -34.39 -5.88 5.46
N ARG A 156 -34.27 -4.57 5.24
CA ARG A 156 -33.06 -3.97 4.65
C ARG A 156 -32.80 -2.62 5.26
N GLY A 157 -31.53 -2.36 5.59
CA GLY A 157 -31.09 -1.07 6.10
C GLY A 157 -31.69 -0.77 7.46
N GLU A 158 -31.87 -1.81 8.26
CA GLU A 158 -32.31 -1.68 9.65
C GLU A 158 -31.15 -1.17 10.49
N ASP A 159 -31.39 -0.13 11.28
CA ASP A 159 -30.46 0.36 12.31
C ASP A 159 -29.01 0.65 11.86
N PRO A 160 -28.84 1.49 10.82
CA PRO A 160 -27.51 1.89 10.39
C PRO A 160 -26.80 2.65 11.51
N TRP A 161 -25.47 2.71 11.40
CA TRP A 161 -24.66 3.55 12.27
C TRP A 161 -25.18 4.98 12.30
N ALA A 162 -25.36 5.50 13.50
CA ALA A 162 -25.98 6.79 13.73
C ALA A 162 -25.21 7.55 14.82
N ASP A 163 -25.06 8.85 14.60
CA ASP A 163 -24.63 9.80 15.62
C ASP A 163 -25.79 10.00 16.60
N VAL A 164 -25.74 9.30 17.72
CA VAL A 164 -26.77 9.24 18.76
C VAL A 164 -26.60 10.39 19.76
N ASP A 165 -25.38 10.82 20.03
CA ASP A 165 -25.11 11.95 20.94
C ASP A 165 -25.11 13.33 20.27
N GLY A 166 -25.10 13.37 18.93
CA GLY A 166 -25.20 14.57 18.11
C GLY A 166 -23.90 15.38 18.01
N ASP A 167 -22.74 14.77 18.26
CA ASP A 167 -21.44 15.44 18.21
C ASP A 167 -20.86 15.59 16.78
N GLY A 168 -21.55 15.03 15.78
CA GLY A 168 -21.19 15.04 14.38
C GLY A 168 -20.18 13.96 13.98
N ARG A 169 -19.90 13.00 14.88
CA ARG A 169 -19.03 11.85 14.67
C ARG A 169 -19.87 10.59 14.91
N ILE A 170 -19.48 9.51 14.27
CA ILE A 170 -19.97 8.19 14.64
C ILE A 170 -18.80 7.50 15.32
N LEU A 171 -18.93 7.22 16.62
CA LEU A 171 -17.84 6.69 17.44
C LEU A 171 -18.09 5.24 17.88
N TRP A 172 -17.23 4.74 18.76
CA TRP A 172 -17.42 3.46 19.42
C TRP A 172 -18.14 3.66 20.74
N MET A 173 -18.90 2.65 21.16
CA MET A 173 -19.56 2.57 22.45
C MET A 173 -18.98 1.42 23.28
N ARG A 174 -18.62 1.70 24.53
CA ARG A 174 -18.42 0.67 25.57
C ARG A 174 -19.77 0.42 26.22
N VAL A 175 -20.38 -0.71 25.92
CA VAL A 175 -21.65 -1.13 26.53
C VAL A 175 -21.32 -2.09 27.69
N PRO A 176 -21.64 -1.75 28.95
CA PRO A 176 -21.32 -2.58 30.10
C PRO A 176 -21.90 -4.00 29.96
N ASP A 177 -21.01 -4.99 29.94
CA ASP A 177 -21.37 -6.39 29.76
C ASP A 177 -20.28 -7.27 30.42
N PRO A 178 -20.61 -7.99 31.51
CA PRO A 178 -19.69 -8.91 32.17
C PRO A 178 -19.22 -10.09 31.30
N ASP A 179 -19.85 -10.34 30.15
CA ASP A 179 -19.43 -11.36 29.19
C ASP A 179 -18.95 -10.74 27.86
N GLY A 180 -18.79 -9.41 27.80
CA GLY A 180 -18.60 -8.63 26.57
C GLY A 180 -17.23 -8.77 25.88
N GLY A 181 -16.32 -9.59 26.40
CA GLY A 181 -15.06 -9.90 25.73
C GLY A 181 -13.95 -8.85 25.84
N TRP A 182 -14.26 -7.60 26.23
CA TRP A 182 -13.30 -6.49 26.24
C TRP A 182 -13.09 -5.87 27.63
N THR A 183 -11.92 -5.26 27.81
CA THR A 183 -11.59 -4.42 28.95
C THR A 183 -10.68 -3.26 28.54
N ALA A 184 -10.49 -2.28 29.42
CA ALA A 184 -9.57 -1.17 29.18
C ALA A 184 -8.11 -1.62 29.31
N ASP A 185 -7.20 -1.08 28.50
CA ASP A 185 -5.77 -1.41 28.63
C ASP A 185 -5.24 -0.92 29.99
N PRO A 186 -4.59 -1.77 30.79
CA PRO A 186 -3.98 -1.37 32.05
C PRO A 186 -2.91 -0.27 31.92
N HIS A 187 -2.26 -0.15 30.75
CA HIS A 187 -1.23 0.85 30.47
C HIS A 187 -1.81 2.21 30.04
N ASP A 188 -2.96 2.21 29.36
CA ASP A 188 -3.69 3.42 28.99
C ASP A 188 -5.20 3.10 28.92
N PRO A 189 -6.00 3.51 29.91
CA PRO A 189 -7.43 3.18 29.96
C PRO A 189 -8.27 3.70 28.79
N ARG A 190 -7.73 4.59 27.95
CA ARG A 190 -8.35 5.03 26.70
C ARG A 190 -8.36 3.92 25.63
N ALA A 191 -7.33 3.06 25.62
CA ALA A 191 -7.25 1.90 24.73
C ALA A 191 -8.10 0.73 25.26
N ASN A 192 -8.44 -0.20 24.36
CA ASN A 192 -9.18 -1.41 24.67
C ASN A 192 -8.32 -2.64 24.34
N VAL A 193 -8.41 -3.68 25.18
CA VAL A 193 -7.76 -4.97 24.94
C VAL A 193 -8.78 -6.09 25.13
N GLU A 194 -8.60 -7.19 24.40
CA GLU A 194 -9.38 -8.41 24.66
C GLU A 194 -9.13 -8.87 26.10
N ALA A 195 -10.21 -9.18 26.81
CA ALA A 195 -10.13 -9.66 28.17
C ALA A 195 -9.54 -11.07 28.20
N ASP A 196 -8.45 -11.25 28.94
CA ASP A 196 -7.82 -12.54 29.20
C ASP A 196 -7.90 -12.87 30.69
N VAL A 197 -8.75 -13.85 31.02
CA VAL A 197 -8.94 -14.35 32.39
C VAL A 197 -7.65 -14.94 32.97
N LEU A 198 -6.73 -15.44 32.13
CA LEU A 198 -5.41 -15.92 32.58
C LEU A 198 -4.43 -14.78 32.90
N ALA A 199 -4.74 -13.56 32.43
CA ALA A 199 -3.99 -12.34 32.71
C ALA A 199 -4.67 -11.45 33.78
N ASP A 200 -5.67 -11.98 34.51
CA ASP A 200 -6.48 -11.26 35.50
C ASP A 200 -7.20 -10.01 34.95
N LEU A 201 -7.57 -10.03 33.66
CA LEU A 201 -8.33 -8.97 33.00
C LEU A 201 -9.82 -9.35 32.93
N PRO A 202 -10.70 -8.77 33.78
CA PRO A 202 -12.12 -9.10 33.75
C PRO A 202 -12.80 -8.51 32.52
N HIS A 203 -13.70 -9.28 31.90
CA HIS A 203 -14.68 -8.76 30.96
C HIS A 203 -15.44 -7.60 31.62
N SER A 204 -15.47 -6.47 30.94
CA SER A 204 -16.04 -5.23 31.48
C SER A 204 -17.13 -4.65 30.58
N PHE A 205 -16.97 -4.80 29.26
CA PHE A 205 -17.89 -4.26 28.27
C PHE A 205 -17.79 -5.02 26.95
N ARG A 206 -18.82 -4.88 26.10
CA ARG A 206 -18.76 -5.13 24.66
C ARG A 206 -18.50 -3.83 23.91
N LEU A 207 -17.80 -3.90 22.77
CA LEU A 207 -17.54 -2.75 21.89
C LEU A 207 -18.49 -2.77 20.71
N GLU A 208 -19.28 -1.71 20.54
CA GLU A 208 -20.24 -1.58 19.44
C GLU A 208 -20.11 -0.23 18.76
N ARG A 209 -20.51 -0.13 17.48
CA ARG A 209 -20.58 1.15 16.78
C ARG A 209 -21.82 1.90 17.24
N GLU A 210 -21.72 3.21 17.31
CA GLU A 210 -22.85 4.07 17.65
C GLU A 210 -24.04 3.86 16.69
N ALA A 211 -25.20 3.49 17.23
CA ALA A 211 -26.43 3.18 16.48
C ALA A 211 -27.64 3.11 17.42
N ARG A 212 -28.86 3.13 16.86
CA ARG A 212 -30.14 3.01 17.59
C ARG A 212 -30.83 1.70 17.24
N ASP A 213 -31.66 1.19 18.15
CA ASP A 213 -32.59 0.08 17.90
C ASP A 213 -33.92 0.71 17.42
N SER A 214 -34.03 1.00 16.12
CA SER A 214 -35.16 1.75 15.57
C SER A 214 -36.38 0.86 15.36
N ASP A 215 -36.20 -0.45 15.30
CA ASP A 215 -37.24 -1.42 14.99
C ASP A 215 -37.72 -2.23 16.23
N GLY A 216 -36.93 -2.20 17.31
CA GLY A 216 -37.24 -2.72 18.64
C GLY A 216 -36.95 -4.20 18.82
N ASP A 217 -36.06 -4.80 18.02
CA ASP A 217 -35.72 -6.22 18.10
C ASP A 217 -34.63 -6.54 19.16
N GLY A 218 -34.02 -5.49 19.74
CA GLY A 218 -33.00 -5.58 20.78
C GLY A 218 -31.56 -5.64 20.27
N LYS A 219 -31.33 -5.52 18.96
CA LYS A 219 -30.03 -5.35 18.35
C LYS A 219 -29.85 -3.91 17.86
N ILE A 220 -28.61 -3.55 17.55
CA ILE A 220 -28.24 -2.23 17.04
C ILE A 220 -27.12 -2.36 16.01
N ALA A 221 -26.90 -1.30 15.23
CA ALA A 221 -25.81 -1.21 14.25
C ALA A 221 -25.88 -2.30 13.16
N GLU A 222 -27.10 -2.71 12.82
CA GLU A 222 -27.38 -3.68 11.77
C GLU A 222 -27.34 -3.01 10.39
N ASP A 223 -27.30 -3.85 9.33
CA ASP A 223 -27.35 -3.48 7.91
C ASP A 223 -26.75 -2.08 7.58
N PRO A 224 -25.47 -1.83 7.92
CA PRO A 224 -24.90 -0.51 7.75
C PRO A 224 -24.95 -0.11 6.28
N ALA A 225 -25.41 1.12 6.02
CA ALA A 225 -25.54 1.59 4.64
C ALA A 225 -24.20 1.46 3.88
N GLY A 226 -24.23 0.95 2.66
CA GLY A 226 -23.02 0.62 1.89
C GLY A 226 -22.35 -0.68 2.32
N ASP A 227 -23.12 -1.70 2.68
CA ASP A 227 -22.70 -3.08 2.96
C ASP A 227 -21.50 -3.61 2.15
N ARG A 228 -21.47 -3.39 0.83
CA ARG A 228 -20.44 -3.98 -0.02
C ARG A 228 -19.11 -3.22 0.00
N LEU A 229 -18.04 -3.94 0.29
CA LEU A 229 -16.66 -3.49 0.18
C LEU A 229 -16.14 -3.65 -1.25
N PHE A 230 -15.55 -2.58 -1.78
CA PHE A 230 -14.89 -2.60 -3.09
C PHE A 230 -13.76 -3.65 -3.10
N GLU A 231 -12.92 -3.64 -2.07
CA GLU A 231 -11.79 -4.58 -1.86
C GLU A 231 -12.21 -5.95 -1.28
N ALA A 232 -13.48 -6.33 -1.40
CA ALA A 232 -13.94 -7.70 -1.16
C ALA A 232 -14.72 -8.30 -2.35
N ASN A 233 -14.91 -7.55 -3.44
CA ASN A 233 -15.74 -7.97 -4.57
C ASN A 233 -14.93 -8.50 -5.78
N PHE A 234 -13.61 -8.65 -5.67
CA PHE A 234 -12.77 -9.22 -6.74
C PHE A 234 -12.76 -10.77 -6.73
N PRO A 235 -12.50 -11.43 -7.87
CA PRO A 235 -12.66 -12.89 -7.98
C PRO A 235 -11.69 -13.77 -7.19
N ALA A 236 -10.51 -13.28 -6.79
CA ALA A 236 -9.51 -14.13 -6.16
C ALA A 236 -9.80 -14.28 -4.66
N ASP A 237 -9.94 -15.54 -4.22
CA ASP A 237 -10.39 -15.90 -2.87
C ASP A 237 -11.64 -15.11 -2.44
N TRP A 238 -12.57 -14.89 -3.38
CA TRP A 238 -13.78 -14.10 -3.12
C TRP A 238 -14.55 -14.69 -1.92
N PRO A 239 -14.81 -13.91 -0.85
CA PRO A 239 -15.47 -14.42 0.35
C PRO A 239 -16.93 -14.82 0.08
N GLU A 240 -17.17 -16.10 -0.19
CA GLU A 240 -18.51 -16.61 -0.45
C GLU A 240 -19.41 -16.44 0.77
N HIS A 241 -20.62 -15.90 0.56
CA HIS A 241 -21.65 -15.67 1.58
C HIS A 241 -21.31 -14.61 2.63
N GLU A 242 -20.19 -13.90 2.48
CA GLU A 242 -19.89 -12.70 3.24
C GLU A 242 -20.75 -11.55 2.67
N PRO A 243 -21.66 -10.93 3.45
CA PRO A 243 -22.54 -9.90 2.93
C PRO A 243 -21.76 -8.73 2.29
N ARG A 244 -20.63 -8.37 2.91
CA ARG A 244 -19.73 -7.31 2.44
C ARG A 244 -19.00 -7.63 1.13
N ALA A 245 -18.93 -8.88 0.71
CA ALA A 245 -18.31 -9.28 -0.54
C ALA A 245 -19.25 -9.15 -1.75
N GLY A 246 -20.54 -8.86 -1.52
CA GLY A 246 -21.60 -8.82 -2.52
C GLY A 246 -22.24 -10.19 -2.79
N GLY A 247 -23.19 -10.24 -3.72
CA GLY A 247 -23.86 -11.48 -4.12
C GLY A 247 -23.04 -12.37 -5.06
N TRP A 248 -22.08 -11.80 -5.79
CA TRP A 248 -21.10 -12.51 -6.61
C TRP A 248 -19.88 -11.62 -6.90
N ALA A 249 -18.74 -12.23 -7.21
CA ALA A 249 -17.54 -11.50 -7.61
C ALA A 249 -17.80 -10.65 -8.87
N THR A 250 -17.30 -9.42 -8.89
CA THR A 250 -17.52 -8.41 -9.95
C THR A 250 -18.98 -7.98 -10.12
N GLN A 251 -19.77 -8.06 -9.05
CA GLN A 251 -21.12 -7.47 -9.04
C GLN A 251 -21.07 -5.96 -9.18
N ASP A 252 -20.08 -5.30 -8.58
CA ASP A 252 -19.87 -3.87 -8.73
C ASP A 252 -19.51 -3.52 -10.19
N PRO A 253 -20.23 -2.58 -10.83
CA PRO A 253 -19.82 -2.04 -12.12
C PRO A 253 -18.39 -1.48 -12.15
N ALA A 254 -17.92 -0.83 -11.08
CA ALA A 254 -16.58 -0.26 -10.99
C ALA A 254 -15.50 -1.35 -10.85
N VAL A 255 -15.71 -2.36 -10.00
CA VAL A 255 -14.82 -3.55 -9.90
C VAL A 255 -14.78 -4.27 -11.24
N ARG A 256 -15.95 -4.48 -11.86
CA ARG A 256 -16.04 -5.14 -13.16
C ARG A 256 -15.28 -4.36 -14.24
N ALA A 257 -15.46 -3.04 -14.28
CA ALA A 257 -14.75 -2.16 -15.20
C ALA A 257 -13.22 -2.22 -15.01
N LEU A 258 -12.75 -2.23 -13.76
CA LEU A 258 -11.32 -2.37 -13.47
C LEU A 258 -10.79 -3.74 -13.93
N CYS A 259 -11.53 -4.83 -13.69
CA CYS A 259 -11.16 -6.15 -14.20
C CYS A 259 -11.11 -6.18 -15.73
N ASP A 260 -12.13 -5.64 -16.41
CA ASP A 260 -12.18 -5.60 -17.87
C ASP A 260 -11.04 -4.73 -18.45
N PHE A 261 -10.69 -3.61 -17.78
CA PHE A 261 -9.54 -2.79 -18.13
C PHE A 261 -8.24 -3.61 -18.05
N VAL A 262 -7.96 -4.28 -16.93
CA VAL A 262 -6.74 -5.09 -16.78
C VAL A 262 -6.69 -6.26 -17.78
N VAL A 263 -7.84 -6.87 -18.11
CA VAL A 263 -7.90 -7.94 -19.12
C VAL A 263 -7.64 -7.42 -20.53
N ALA A 264 -8.12 -6.22 -20.85
CA ALA A 264 -7.95 -5.60 -22.17
C ALA A 264 -6.52 -5.12 -22.45
N HIS A 265 -5.77 -4.79 -21.39
CA HIS A 265 -4.39 -4.31 -21.48
C HIS A 265 -3.40 -5.47 -21.34
N GLU A 266 -3.23 -6.25 -22.42
CA GLU A 266 -2.27 -7.37 -22.46
C GLU A 266 -0.81 -6.93 -22.24
N ASP A 267 -0.52 -5.62 -22.38
CA ASP A 267 0.78 -4.98 -22.12
C ASP A 267 1.10 -4.80 -20.63
N LEU A 268 0.11 -4.90 -19.73
CA LEU A 268 0.36 -4.77 -18.28
C LEU A 268 1.25 -5.90 -17.75
N VAL A 269 2.30 -5.51 -17.03
CA VAL A 269 3.26 -6.43 -16.40
C VAL A 269 3.41 -6.18 -14.91
N VAL A 270 3.33 -4.90 -14.51
CA VAL A 270 3.52 -4.45 -13.12
C VAL A 270 2.29 -3.69 -12.66
N VAL A 271 1.89 -3.91 -11.41
CA VAL A 271 0.87 -3.12 -10.71
C VAL A 271 1.53 -2.54 -9.47
N VAL A 272 1.52 -1.22 -9.29
CA VAL A 272 1.85 -0.55 -8.04
C VAL A 272 0.54 -0.12 -7.40
N ALA A 273 0.13 -0.83 -6.35
CA ALA A 273 -1.15 -0.60 -5.67
C ALA A 273 -0.89 0.03 -4.30
N LEU A 274 -1.27 1.30 -4.15
CA LEU A 274 -1.25 2.00 -2.87
C LEU A 274 -2.59 1.76 -2.17
N GLY A 275 -2.58 1.06 -1.03
CA GLY A 275 -3.79 0.54 -0.40
C GLY A 275 -3.56 0.00 1.02
N ALA A 276 -4.57 -0.68 1.58
CA ALA A 276 -4.44 -1.38 2.85
C ALA A 276 -3.61 -2.68 2.80
N GLN A 277 -3.48 -3.29 1.62
CA GLN A 277 -2.62 -4.43 1.37
C GLN A 277 -1.15 -4.00 1.30
N ASP A 278 -0.27 -4.77 1.91
CA ASP A 278 1.18 -4.56 1.84
C ASP A 278 1.92 -5.87 1.55
N VAL A 279 2.83 -5.83 0.57
CA VAL A 279 3.74 -6.93 0.24
C VAL A 279 5.19 -6.45 0.24
N LEU A 280 5.43 -5.14 0.12
CA LEU A 280 6.77 -4.58 0.01
C LEU A 280 7.45 -4.36 1.37
N VAL A 281 6.71 -3.88 2.37
CA VAL A 281 7.25 -3.61 3.72
C VAL A 281 7.15 -4.86 4.58
N SER A 282 5.99 -5.50 4.58
CA SER A 282 5.61 -6.67 5.38
C SER A 282 5.26 -7.86 4.47
N PRO A 283 6.24 -8.45 3.74
CA PRO A 283 5.97 -9.51 2.78
C PRO A 283 5.30 -10.73 3.44
N PRO A 284 4.25 -11.29 2.82
CA PRO A 284 3.60 -12.49 3.33
C PRO A 284 4.51 -13.72 3.19
N LYS A 285 4.14 -14.80 3.85
CA LYS A 285 4.80 -16.10 3.61
C LYS A 285 4.47 -16.60 2.21
N ALA A 286 5.40 -17.35 1.62
CA ALA A 286 5.16 -18.02 0.34
C ALA A 286 3.90 -18.89 0.43
N ALA A 287 3.09 -18.86 -0.63
CA ALA A 287 1.88 -19.64 -0.76
C ALA A 287 2.20 -21.13 -0.62
N GLY A 288 1.42 -21.81 0.22
CA GLY A 288 1.59 -23.23 0.52
C GLY A 288 1.23 -24.14 -0.66
N ARG A 289 1.00 -25.43 -0.37
CA ARG A 289 0.45 -26.34 -1.37
C ARG A 289 -1.06 -26.14 -1.47
N GLY A 290 -1.54 -25.85 -2.68
CA GLY A 290 -2.97 -25.76 -2.95
C GLY A 290 -3.69 -27.10 -2.74
N SER A 291 -5.03 -27.03 -2.66
CA SER A 291 -5.88 -28.21 -2.51
C SER A 291 -6.29 -28.76 -3.88
N GLY A 292 -5.76 -29.93 -4.24
CA GLY A 292 -6.14 -30.65 -5.46
C GLY A 292 -5.81 -29.89 -6.74
N ARG A 293 -6.84 -29.34 -7.40
CA ARG A 293 -6.72 -28.53 -8.64
C ARG A 293 -6.71 -27.02 -8.39
N VAL A 294 -6.96 -26.58 -7.16
CA VAL A 294 -6.96 -25.17 -6.80
C VAL A 294 -5.53 -24.80 -6.41
N PRO A 295 -4.85 -23.90 -7.15
CA PRO A 295 -3.55 -23.37 -6.74
C PRO A 295 -3.65 -22.73 -5.35
N ALA A 296 -2.55 -22.75 -4.59
CA ALA A 296 -2.52 -21.91 -3.39
C ALA A 296 -2.44 -20.46 -3.83
N SER A 297 -3.18 -19.64 -3.09
CA SER A 297 -3.31 -18.22 -3.34
C SER A 297 -2.19 -17.45 -2.64
N GLY A 298 -1.71 -16.37 -3.27
CA GLY A 298 -0.61 -15.54 -2.77
C GLY A 298 0.76 -15.87 -3.39
N PRO A 299 1.81 -15.12 -3.02
CA PRO A 299 3.07 -15.14 -3.74
C PRO A 299 3.82 -16.47 -3.66
N THR A 300 4.32 -16.91 -4.81
CA THR A 300 5.13 -18.12 -4.92
C THR A 300 6.50 -17.94 -4.28
N GLU A 301 7.20 -19.02 -3.92
CA GLU A 301 8.56 -18.91 -3.38
C GLU A 301 9.52 -18.21 -4.36
N GLU A 302 9.43 -18.53 -5.65
CA GLU A 302 10.24 -17.89 -6.70
C GLU A 302 9.94 -16.39 -6.85
N ASP A 303 8.66 -16.00 -6.88
CA ASP A 303 8.30 -14.59 -7.03
C ASP A 303 8.58 -13.79 -5.75
N LEU A 304 8.47 -14.42 -4.57
CA LEU A 304 8.72 -13.78 -3.28
C LEU A 304 10.17 -13.31 -3.15
N GLU A 305 11.14 -14.00 -3.78
CA GLU A 305 12.53 -13.53 -3.83
C GLU A 305 12.66 -12.16 -4.52
N TYR A 306 11.93 -11.94 -5.62
CA TYR A 306 11.94 -10.67 -6.33
C TYR A 306 11.15 -9.61 -5.56
N LEU A 307 9.99 -9.96 -5.01
CA LEU A 307 9.17 -9.06 -4.18
C LEU A 307 9.93 -8.59 -2.94
N THR A 308 10.73 -9.46 -2.31
CA THR A 308 11.57 -9.09 -1.16
C THR A 308 12.60 -8.04 -1.54
N LYS A 309 13.30 -8.21 -2.66
CA LYS A 309 14.29 -7.24 -3.18
C LYS A 309 13.64 -5.91 -3.58
N LEU A 310 12.46 -5.95 -4.19
CA LEU A 310 11.68 -4.75 -4.47
C LEU A 310 11.20 -4.06 -3.19
N GLY A 311 10.85 -4.84 -2.17
CA GLY A 311 10.54 -4.37 -0.83
C GLY A 311 11.71 -3.66 -0.15
N GLU A 312 12.94 -4.16 -0.31
CA GLU A 312 14.15 -3.47 0.16
C GLU A 312 14.32 -2.11 -0.53
N ARG A 313 14.17 -2.05 -1.87
CA ARG A 313 14.20 -0.79 -2.62
C ARG A 313 13.11 0.17 -2.16
N TYR A 314 11.90 -0.33 -1.89
CA TYR A 314 10.78 0.46 -1.40
C TYR A 314 11.07 1.07 -0.02
N ARG A 315 11.57 0.27 0.94
CA ARG A 315 11.93 0.76 2.27
C ARG A 315 13.07 1.78 2.22
N GLU A 316 14.05 1.60 1.34
CA GLU A 316 15.14 2.55 1.14
C GLU A 316 14.64 3.89 0.57
N ALA A 317 13.75 3.86 -0.42
CA ALA A 317 13.20 5.05 -1.05
C ALA A 317 12.23 5.82 -0.14
N THR A 318 11.38 5.12 0.60
CA THR A 318 10.28 5.73 1.37
C THR A 318 10.60 5.96 2.84
N GLY A 319 11.55 5.20 3.40
CA GLY A 319 11.83 5.17 4.83
C GLY A 319 10.74 4.49 5.67
N VAL A 320 9.73 3.87 5.05
CA VAL A 320 8.66 3.13 5.75
C VAL A 320 9.27 1.85 6.32
N LYS A 321 9.13 1.66 7.64
CA LYS A 321 9.72 0.52 8.36
C LYS A 321 8.72 -0.56 8.75
N GLN A 322 7.46 -0.17 8.88
CA GLN A 322 6.36 -1.03 9.27
C GLN A 322 5.13 -0.64 8.46
N ALA A 323 4.35 -1.66 8.11
CA ALA A 323 3.05 -1.50 7.48
C ALA A 323 2.12 -2.57 8.04
N ASP A 324 0.93 -2.13 8.43
CA ASP A 324 -0.18 -3.04 8.69
C ASP A 324 -0.64 -3.65 7.35
N ASN A 325 -1.10 -4.90 7.37
CA ASN A 325 -1.51 -5.61 6.18
C ASN A 325 -2.92 -6.17 6.38
N ALA A 326 -3.87 -5.75 5.55
CA ALA A 326 -5.25 -6.25 5.61
C ALA A 326 -5.36 -7.70 5.06
N ASP A 327 -6.53 -8.31 5.16
CA ASP A 327 -6.79 -9.58 4.47
C ASP A 327 -6.86 -9.38 2.95
N GLY A 328 -6.25 -10.29 2.20
CA GLY A 328 -6.17 -10.24 0.74
C GLY A 328 -7.36 -10.89 0.02
N ALA A 329 -8.25 -11.57 0.74
CA ALA A 329 -9.40 -12.24 0.16
C ALA A 329 -10.35 -11.25 -0.55
N GLY A 330 -10.65 -11.48 -1.83
CA GLY A 330 -11.54 -10.62 -2.60
C GLY A 330 -10.95 -9.25 -3.00
N THR A 331 -9.64 -9.04 -2.83
CA THR A 331 -8.96 -7.76 -3.14
C THR A 331 -8.49 -7.67 -4.60
N PHE A 332 -8.32 -6.45 -5.10
CA PHE A 332 -7.80 -6.19 -6.44
C PHE A 332 -6.38 -6.77 -6.60
N GLN A 333 -5.53 -6.52 -5.60
CA GLN A 333 -4.12 -6.91 -5.60
C GLN A 333 -3.97 -8.42 -5.68
N ARG A 334 -4.79 -9.15 -4.90
CA ARG A 334 -4.79 -10.61 -4.92
C ARG A 334 -5.22 -11.15 -6.28
N TRP A 335 -6.26 -10.57 -6.87
CA TRP A 335 -6.71 -10.95 -8.22
C TRP A 335 -5.69 -10.64 -9.32
N ALA A 336 -5.07 -9.46 -9.28
CA ALA A 336 -4.03 -9.06 -10.23
C ALA A 336 -2.82 -10.00 -10.18
N TYR A 337 -2.44 -10.47 -9.00
CA TYR A 337 -1.35 -11.44 -8.85
C TYR A 337 -1.79 -12.87 -9.22
N ASP A 338 -2.78 -13.44 -8.54
CA ASP A 338 -3.09 -14.88 -8.65
C ASP A 338 -3.72 -15.24 -10.01
N HIS A 339 -4.63 -14.39 -10.52
CA HIS A 339 -5.38 -14.69 -11.73
C HIS A 339 -4.79 -14.00 -12.96
N ARG A 340 -4.11 -12.85 -12.78
CA ARG A 340 -3.51 -12.08 -13.87
C ARG A 340 -1.98 -12.11 -13.88
N GLY A 341 -1.34 -12.82 -12.95
CA GLY A 341 0.11 -13.07 -12.97
C GLY A 341 0.97 -11.81 -13.01
N LEU A 342 0.41 -10.66 -12.68
CA LEU A 342 1.08 -9.37 -12.73
C LEU A 342 1.99 -9.24 -11.51
N TRP A 343 3.16 -8.64 -11.70
CA TRP A 343 4.02 -8.25 -10.58
C TRP A 343 3.32 -7.18 -9.76
N THR A 344 2.64 -7.60 -8.69
CA THR A 344 1.77 -6.75 -7.90
C THR A 344 2.52 -6.27 -6.67
N LEU A 345 2.94 -5.01 -6.72
CA LEU A 345 3.71 -4.29 -5.72
C LEU A 345 2.73 -3.51 -4.85
N SER A 346 2.10 -4.22 -3.92
CA SER A 346 1.18 -3.63 -2.95
C SER A 346 1.95 -2.96 -1.82
N ALA A 347 1.60 -1.72 -1.51
CA ALA A 347 2.24 -1.00 -0.43
C ALA A 347 1.25 -0.14 0.33
N ARG A 348 1.43 -0.07 1.64
CA ARG A 348 0.72 0.87 2.51
C ARG A 348 1.60 2.10 2.74
N PRO A 349 1.33 3.26 2.10
CA PRO A 349 2.27 4.39 2.12
C PRO A 349 2.45 5.01 3.51
N TRP A 350 1.45 4.86 4.37
CA TRP A 350 1.47 5.33 5.74
C TRP A 350 0.59 4.45 6.62
N THR A 351 1.10 4.18 7.83
CA THR A 351 0.41 3.52 8.93
C THR A 351 0.69 4.36 10.17
N MET A 352 -0.33 4.58 11.00
CA MET A 352 -0.13 5.28 12.26
C MET A 352 0.92 4.55 13.12
N PRO A 353 1.90 5.25 13.71
CA PRO A 353 2.88 4.61 14.59
C PRO A 353 2.24 4.00 15.84
N THR A 354 2.75 2.84 16.27
CA THR A 354 2.36 2.16 17.52
C THR A 354 3.32 2.45 18.67
N GLU A 355 4.21 3.45 18.51
CA GLU A 355 5.14 3.89 19.53
C GLU A 355 5.27 5.42 19.47
N ALA A 356 5.49 6.06 20.62
CA ALA A 356 5.75 7.49 20.66
C ALA A 356 7.06 7.84 19.93
N PRO A 357 7.12 9.01 19.23
CA PRO A 357 8.33 9.44 18.55
C PRO A 357 9.46 9.65 19.57
N LYS A 358 10.71 9.38 19.17
CA LYS A 358 11.86 9.68 20.03
C LYS A 358 11.97 11.20 20.20
N ALA A 359 12.46 11.67 21.36
CA ALA A 359 12.52 13.09 21.69
C ALA A 359 13.23 13.99 20.64
N GLU A 360 14.15 13.45 19.84
CA GLU A 360 14.81 14.17 18.74
C GLU A 360 13.95 14.33 17.47
N GLU A 361 12.96 13.46 17.26
CA GLU A 361 12.01 13.51 16.13
C GLU A 361 10.85 14.46 16.45
N ALA A 362 10.31 14.43 17.68
CA ALA A 362 9.27 15.34 18.15
C ALA A 362 9.68 16.82 18.04
N ALA A 363 10.95 17.15 18.35
CA ALA A 363 11.47 18.52 18.25
C ALA A 363 11.59 19.06 16.81
N ARG A 364 11.51 18.19 15.78
CA ARG A 364 11.54 18.61 14.36
C ARG A 364 10.15 18.90 13.82
N GLU A 365 9.11 18.31 14.40
CA GLU A 365 7.72 18.45 13.94
C GLU A 365 7.05 19.74 14.45
N ASP A 366 7.47 20.25 15.61
CA ASP A 366 7.00 21.54 16.18
C ASP A 366 7.59 22.80 15.51
N GLY A 367 8.43 22.64 14.49
CA GLY A 367 9.13 23.74 13.82
C GLY A 367 8.25 24.52 12.84
N ALA A 368 7.34 25.36 13.34
CA ALA A 368 6.72 26.43 12.55
C ALA A 368 7.83 27.30 11.92
N SER A 369 7.79 27.44 10.59
CA SER A 369 8.77 28.20 9.81
C SER A 369 8.82 29.68 10.22
N GLU A 370 9.88 30.10 10.91
CA GLU A 370 10.29 31.51 10.95
C GLU A 370 11.36 31.80 9.88
N PRO A 371 11.34 32.97 9.25
CA PRO A 371 12.21 33.28 8.12
C PRO A 371 13.64 33.53 8.60
N ALA A 372 14.60 32.97 7.86
CA ALA A 372 16.02 33.18 8.09
C ALA A 372 16.38 34.68 8.09
N PRO A 373 17.14 35.19 9.08
CA PRO A 373 17.87 36.43 8.91
C PRO A 373 19.24 36.16 8.27
N ALA A 374 19.65 37.14 7.46
CA ALA A 374 20.80 37.14 6.59
C ALA A 374 22.16 36.97 7.31
N GLU A 375 23.13 36.46 6.55
CA GLU A 375 24.55 36.38 6.90
C GLU A 375 25.15 37.73 7.31
N GLU A 376 26.00 37.73 8.34
CA GLU A 376 27.24 38.51 8.32
C GLU A 376 28.34 37.88 9.20
N SER A 377 29.54 37.84 8.62
CA SER A 377 30.81 37.28 9.11
C SER A 377 31.46 38.14 10.20
N THR A 378 32.21 37.53 11.13
CA THR A 378 33.64 37.86 11.34
C THR A 378 34.32 36.96 12.39
N ASN A 379 35.63 36.87 12.23
CA ASN A 379 36.59 35.87 12.66
C ASN A 379 37.39 36.31 13.93
N GLY A 380 37.97 35.37 14.69
CA GLY A 380 39.26 35.63 15.38
C GLY A 380 39.54 35.06 16.78
N SER A 381 40.35 34.00 16.82
CA SER A 381 41.50 33.73 17.73
C SER A 381 41.35 33.09 19.15
N ALA A 382 42.00 31.93 19.28
CA ALA A 382 42.54 31.25 20.49
C ALA A 382 43.85 31.94 20.99
N PRO A 383 44.67 31.47 21.99
CA PRO A 383 44.76 30.14 22.66
C PRO A 383 45.18 30.12 24.18
N GLY A 384 45.29 28.91 24.79
CA GLY A 384 46.16 28.66 25.97
C GLY A 384 45.83 27.45 26.87
N VAL A 385 46.71 26.44 26.93
CA VAL A 385 46.81 25.33 27.93
C VAL A 385 48.04 25.60 28.84
N PRO A 386 48.25 25.01 30.05
CA PRO A 386 48.51 23.57 30.27
C PRO A 386 47.99 22.95 31.62
N ALA A 387 48.16 21.63 31.74
CA ALA A 387 47.84 20.74 32.88
C ALA A 387 49.03 20.50 33.84
N VAL A 388 48.80 20.04 35.08
CA VAL A 388 49.73 19.25 35.95
C VAL A 388 48.93 18.37 36.95
N GLU A 389 49.58 17.29 37.42
CA GLU A 389 49.19 15.95 37.89
C GLU A 389 48.83 15.70 39.38
N VAL A 390 48.36 14.45 39.60
CA VAL A 390 48.01 13.54 40.75
C VAL A 390 49.10 13.34 41.85
N PRO A 391 48.95 12.59 43.00
CA PRO A 391 48.43 11.19 43.14
C PRO A 391 47.77 10.68 44.46
N ALA A 392 47.08 9.52 44.32
CA ALA A 392 46.95 8.27 45.12
C ALA A 392 46.76 8.27 46.67
N ALA A 393 46.09 7.31 47.34
CA ALA A 393 46.21 5.84 47.22
C ALA A 393 45.20 5.02 48.10
N VAL A 394 44.83 3.83 47.60
CA VAL A 394 44.68 2.44 48.19
C VAL A 394 43.65 2.14 49.31
N ASP A 395 42.65 1.25 49.08
CA ASP A 395 42.58 -0.26 49.17
C ASP A 395 42.44 -0.77 50.63
N ALA A 396 41.73 -1.83 51.05
CA ALA A 396 41.20 -3.06 50.44
C ALA A 396 40.18 -3.74 51.40
N GLU A 397 39.29 -4.58 50.84
CA GLU A 397 38.88 -5.97 51.26
C GLU A 397 38.45 -6.30 52.72
N SER A 398 37.70 -7.35 53.07
CA SER A 398 36.67 -8.24 52.50
C SER A 398 36.27 -9.24 53.62
N GLU A 399 35.11 -9.90 53.48
CA GLU A 399 34.77 -11.30 53.90
C GLU A 399 33.62 -11.55 54.92
N ALA A 400 32.76 -12.51 54.50
CA ALA A 400 31.99 -13.54 55.23
C ALA A 400 30.99 -13.13 56.34
N GLY A 401 29.86 -13.79 56.60
CA GLY A 401 29.25 -15.04 56.15
C GLY A 401 28.29 -15.58 57.25
N ILE A 402 27.11 -16.06 56.85
CA ILE A 402 26.29 -17.16 57.42
C ILE A 402 25.54 -16.99 58.78
N GLU A 403 24.23 -17.24 58.68
CA GLU A 403 23.12 -17.65 59.58
C GLU A 403 23.35 -17.93 61.08
N ALA A 404 22.37 -17.53 61.92
CA ALA A 404 21.66 -18.41 62.88
C ALA A 404 20.50 -17.72 63.63
N ASP A 405 19.43 -18.48 63.84
CA ASP A 405 18.23 -18.25 64.67
C ASP A 405 18.51 -17.80 66.12
N ALA A 406 17.61 -16.98 66.70
CA ALA A 406 16.91 -17.28 67.97
C ALA A 406 15.96 -16.15 68.43
N VAL A 407 14.79 -16.59 68.88
CA VAL A 407 13.64 -15.89 69.47
C VAL A 407 13.94 -15.23 70.83
N VAL A 408 13.48 -13.98 71.07
CA VAL A 408 12.97 -13.49 72.37
C VAL A 408 12.00 -12.30 72.18
N GLU A 409 10.81 -12.39 72.80
CA GLU A 409 9.79 -11.35 72.92
C GLU A 409 10.20 -10.15 73.82
N ALA A 410 9.66 -8.95 73.53
CA ALA A 410 8.79 -8.16 74.42
C ALA A 410 9.00 -6.63 74.32
N ASN A 411 7.88 -5.92 74.05
CA ASN A 411 7.51 -4.55 74.44
C ASN A 411 8.41 -3.38 73.99
N ALA A 412 7.94 -2.19 73.63
CA ALA A 412 6.64 -1.58 73.36
C ALA A 412 6.97 -0.17 72.81
N GLU A 413 6.07 0.38 72.00
CA GLU A 413 5.90 1.83 71.73
C GLU A 413 7.05 2.58 71.02
N ASP A 414 6.89 2.84 69.72
CA ASP A 414 6.77 4.22 69.19
C ASP A 414 6.32 4.21 67.72
N ALA A 415 5.52 5.20 67.36
CA ALA A 415 4.73 5.31 66.12
C ALA A 415 5.56 5.24 64.81
N PRO A 416 5.03 4.65 63.71
CA PRO A 416 5.71 4.69 62.43
C PRO A 416 5.45 6.03 61.74
N THR A 417 6.55 6.71 61.42
CA THR A 417 6.61 7.75 60.40
C THR A 417 6.29 7.13 59.05
N GLU A 418 5.22 7.60 58.39
CA GLU A 418 4.93 7.32 56.99
C GLU A 418 6.09 7.80 56.11
N SER A 419 6.88 6.86 55.58
CA SER A 419 7.59 7.07 54.32
C SER A 419 6.80 6.32 53.25
N GLN A 420 6.04 7.06 52.46
CA GLN A 420 5.44 6.59 51.22
C GLN A 420 6.57 6.13 50.29
N ALA A 421 6.82 4.83 50.26
CA ALA A 421 7.37 4.20 49.07
C ALA A 421 6.17 4.06 48.12
N GLU A 422 6.19 4.83 47.03
CA GLU A 422 5.32 4.58 45.90
C GLU A 422 5.67 3.18 45.39
N ASP A 423 4.86 2.19 45.76
CA ASP A 423 4.89 0.87 45.13
C ASP A 423 4.56 1.10 43.65
N GLU A 424 5.59 1.04 42.80
CA GLU A 424 5.44 1.06 41.35
C GLU A 424 4.59 -0.16 40.96
N VAL A 425 3.28 0.05 40.75
CA VAL A 425 2.35 -1.01 40.38
C VAL A 425 2.81 -1.58 39.05
N LYS A 426 3.43 -2.76 39.10
CA LYS A 426 3.90 -3.45 37.90
C LYS A 426 2.71 -3.97 37.12
N LEU A 427 2.31 -3.22 36.09
CA LEU A 427 1.22 -3.57 35.21
C LEU A 427 1.53 -4.89 34.46
N PRO A 428 0.51 -5.73 34.21
CA PRO A 428 0.69 -6.98 33.50
C PRO A 428 0.93 -6.74 32.00
N GLY A 429 1.90 -7.43 31.41
CA GLY A 429 2.12 -7.46 29.96
C GLY A 429 2.94 -6.27 29.42
N LYS A 430 2.84 -6.06 28.11
CA LYS A 430 3.35 -4.86 27.41
C LYS A 430 2.15 -4.00 27.00
N PRO A 431 2.33 -2.68 26.80
CA PRO A 431 1.28 -1.83 26.23
C PRO A 431 0.75 -2.40 24.92
N SER A 432 -0.56 -2.27 24.67
CA SER A 432 -1.14 -2.57 23.37
C SER A 432 -0.65 -1.61 22.29
N ASP A 433 -0.79 -2.02 21.03
CA ASP A 433 -0.52 -1.15 19.88
C ASP A 433 -1.37 0.12 19.94
N ASP A 434 -2.63 0.03 20.39
CA ASP A 434 -3.53 1.17 20.55
C ASP A 434 -3.08 2.13 21.66
N ALA A 435 -2.58 1.62 22.80
CA ALA A 435 -1.95 2.45 23.82
C ALA A 435 -0.71 3.17 23.27
N GLY A 436 0.07 2.50 22.42
CA GLY A 436 1.20 3.11 21.72
C GLY A 436 0.80 4.18 20.71
N ARG A 437 -0.28 3.96 19.96
CA ARG A 437 -0.89 4.95 19.04
C ARG A 437 -1.38 6.19 19.79
N LEU A 438 -2.00 6.01 20.96
CA LEU A 438 -2.43 7.10 21.83
C LEU A 438 -1.24 7.92 22.34
N ALA A 439 -0.17 7.27 22.78
CA ALA A 439 1.05 7.95 23.17
C ALA A 439 1.67 8.76 22.01
N TRP A 440 1.60 8.25 20.78
CA TRP A 440 2.00 9.00 19.58
C TRP A 440 1.08 10.19 19.29
N ILE A 441 -0.25 10.03 19.43
CA ILE A 441 -1.22 11.12 19.27
C ILE A 441 -0.92 12.26 20.25
N ASP A 442 -0.69 11.93 21.53
CA ASP A 442 -0.39 12.90 22.57
C ASP A 442 0.94 13.62 22.30
N ALA A 443 1.95 12.89 21.81
CA ALA A 443 3.28 13.43 21.54
C ALA A 443 3.34 14.32 20.28
N THR A 444 2.46 14.10 19.30
CA THR A 444 2.45 14.83 18.01
C THR A 444 1.37 15.90 17.91
N GLY A 445 0.50 16.02 18.92
CA GLY A 445 -0.57 17.02 18.93
C GLY A 445 -1.73 16.70 17.97
N GLU A 446 -1.84 15.45 17.51
CA GLU A 446 -2.88 14.98 16.58
C GLU A 446 -4.20 14.62 17.31
N ALA A 447 -4.58 15.39 18.33
CA ALA A 447 -5.67 15.08 19.27
C ALA A 447 -7.04 14.85 18.61
N TRP A 448 -7.26 15.35 17.38
CA TRP A 448 -8.49 15.10 16.63
C TRP A 448 -8.76 13.62 16.38
N ARG A 449 -7.72 12.78 16.40
CA ARG A 449 -7.76 11.35 16.07
C ARG A 449 -8.44 10.50 17.13
N PHE A 450 -8.54 10.98 18.37
CA PHE A 450 -9.15 10.26 19.47
C PHE A 450 -10.19 11.13 20.18
N ALA A 451 -11.35 10.56 20.47
CA ALA A 451 -12.37 11.17 21.30
C ALA A 451 -12.38 10.51 22.68
N ASP A 452 -12.31 11.32 23.73
CA ASP A 452 -12.35 10.81 25.10
C ASP A 452 -13.69 10.11 25.39
N TRP A 453 -13.61 8.97 26.09
CA TRP A 453 -14.77 8.22 26.53
C TRP A 453 -15.66 9.07 27.44
N THR A 454 -16.90 9.30 27.00
CA THR A 454 -17.87 10.14 27.68
C THR A 454 -19.11 9.32 28.03
N ALA A 455 -19.54 9.36 29.28
CA ALA A 455 -20.75 8.67 29.72
C ALA A 455 -21.99 9.24 29.03
N PHE A 456 -22.84 8.36 28.50
CA PHE A 456 -24.06 8.68 27.77
C PHE A 456 -25.20 7.74 28.16
N GLU A 457 -26.40 8.28 28.26
CA GLU A 457 -27.62 7.49 28.51
C GLU A 457 -28.27 7.13 27.17
N HIS A 458 -27.93 5.96 26.65
CA HIS A 458 -28.45 5.44 25.39
C HIS A 458 -29.95 5.16 25.52
N PRO A 459 -30.80 5.67 24.60
CA PRO A 459 -32.25 5.45 24.66
C PRO A 459 -32.66 3.97 24.72
N ASP A 460 -31.90 3.11 24.06
CA ASP A 460 -32.24 1.70 23.88
C ASP A 460 -31.37 0.74 24.74
N LEU A 461 -30.14 1.15 25.09
CA LEU A 461 -29.16 0.30 25.80
C LEU A 461 -28.93 0.72 27.26
N GLY A 462 -29.43 1.89 27.67
CA GLY A 462 -29.14 2.48 28.97
C GLY A 462 -27.72 3.06 29.05
N PRO A 463 -27.02 2.95 30.19
CA PRO A 463 -25.74 3.64 30.39
C PRO A 463 -24.62 3.02 29.55
N VAL A 464 -23.98 3.84 28.72
CA VAL A 464 -22.83 3.48 27.87
C VAL A 464 -21.75 4.57 27.95
N GLU A 465 -20.54 4.28 27.47
CA GLU A 465 -19.53 5.32 27.19
C GLU A 465 -19.33 5.44 25.68
N ILE A 466 -19.34 6.66 25.13
CA ILE A 466 -19.08 6.93 23.70
C ILE A 466 -17.70 7.57 23.56
N GLY A 467 -16.87 7.07 22.66
CA GLY A 467 -15.50 7.56 22.47
C GLY A 467 -14.66 6.69 21.53
N GLY A 468 -13.34 6.80 21.66
CA GLY A 468 -12.37 5.98 20.93
C GLY A 468 -11.76 6.69 19.72
N PHE A 469 -11.10 5.91 18.84
CA PHE A 469 -10.52 6.43 17.61
C PHE A 469 -11.61 6.93 16.67
N THR A 470 -11.42 8.15 16.19
CA THR A 470 -12.35 8.79 15.25
C THR A 470 -12.28 8.14 13.87
N PRO A 471 -13.32 8.29 13.02
CA PRO A 471 -13.27 7.78 11.66
C PRO A 471 -12.04 8.27 10.89
N ALA A 472 -11.39 7.35 10.18
CA ALA A 472 -10.15 7.56 9.43
C ALA A 472 -8.90 7.95 10.26
N ALA A 473 -8.98 7.96 11.59
CA ALA A 473 -7.87 8.32 12.49
C ALA A 473 -6.59 7.49 12.28
N MET A 474 -6.72 6.21 11.94
CA MET A 474 -5.57 5.33 11.68
C MET A 474 -5.19 5.27 10.19
N ALA A 475 -6.02 5.82 9.32
CA ALA A 475 -5.88 5.69 7.87
C ALA A 475 -5.13 6.87 7.23
N LEU A 476 -5.37 8.09 7.71
CA LEU A 476 -4.90 9.32 7.06
C LEU A 476 -3.57 9.82 7.65
N PRO A 477 -2.54 10.10 6.85
CA PRO A 477 -1.30 10.65 7.34
C PRO A 477 -1.46 12.09 7.88
N PRO A 478 -0.62 12.53 8.83
CA PRO A 478 -0.49 13.94 9.17
C PRO A 478 -0.14 14.78 7.93
N ARG A 479 -0.66 16.00 7.86
CA ARG A 479 -0.36 16.92 6.73
C ARG A 479 1.14 17.18 6.56
N GLY A 480 1.89 17.26 7.66
CA GLY A 480 3.33 17.48 7.64
C GLY A 480 4.12 16.32 7.02
N GLU A 481 3.58 15.10 7.02
CA GLU A 481 4.23 13.93 6.43
C GLU A 481 4.02 13.80 4.92
N TRP A 482 3.06 14.54 4.35
CA TRP A 482 2.63 14.38 2.96
C TRP A 482 3.78 14.47 1.96
N GLU A 483 4.62 15.51 2.05
CA GLU A 483 5.74 15.71 1.11
C GLU A 483 6.76 14.57 1.18
N LYS A 484 7.03 14.06 2.39
CA LYS A 484 7.93 12.93 2.61
C LYS A 484 7.37 11.66 1.97
N ILE A 485 6.08 11.40 2.17
CA ILE A 485 5.38 10.25 1.57
C ILE A 485 5.42 10.37 0.05
N ALA A 486 4.97 11.49 -0.52
CA ALA A 486 4.90 11.71 -1.97
C ALA A 486 6.28 11.62 -2.64
N SER A 487 7.30 12.24 -2.06
CA SER A 487 8.68 12.14 -2.57
C SER A 487 9.21 10.70 -2.48
N GLY A 488 9.00 10.00 -1.37
CA GLY A 488 9.45 8.62 -1.22
C GLY A 488 8.80 7.66 -2.22
N GLN A 489 7.49 7.79 -2.45
CA GLN A 489 6.78 7.00 -3.45
C GLN A 489 7.28 7.30 -4.88
N LEU A 490 7.57 8.57 -5.19
CA LEU A 490 8.11 8.95 -6.49
C LEU A 490 9.51 8.39 -6.72
N GLU A 491 10.39 8.44 -5.71
CA GLU A 491 11.72 7.83 -5.79
C GLU A 491 11.63 6.31 -6.00
N PHE A 492 10.69 5.63 -5.34
CA PHE A 492 10.46 4.21 -5.58
C PHE A 492 10.02 3.94 -7.03
N LEU A 493 9.08 4.73 -7.56
CA LEU A 493 8.66 4.60 -8.96
C LEU A 493 9.83 4.77 -9.93
N TYR A 494 10.71 5.75 -9.71
CA TYR A 494 11.93 5.90 -10.50
C TYR A 494 12.85 4.68 -10.41
N GLY A 495 12.95 4.07 -9.22
CA GLY A 495 13.69 2.84 -8.99
C GLY A 495 13.14 1.60 -9.71
N LEU A 496 11.99 1.70 -10.39
CA LEU A 496 11.46 0.62 -11.23
C LEU A 496 11.96 0.66 -12.68
N ALA A 497 12.63 1.73 -13.13
CA ALA A 497 13.03 1.88 -14.53
C ALA A 497 13.93 0.75 -15.08
N ASP A 498 14.72 0.09 -14.22
CA ASP A 498 15.61 -1.01 -14.59
C ASP A 498 14.98 -2.41 -14.44
N THR A 499 13.74 -2.48 -13.94
CA THR A 499 13.09 -3.74 -13.58
C THR A 499 12.57 -4.60 -14.74
N PRO A 500 12.05 -4.08 -15.87
CA PRO A 500 11.33 -4.92 -16.82
C PRO A 500 12.24 -5.98 -17.44
N ALA A 501 11.67 -7.15 -17.71
CA ALA A 501 12.34 -8.17 -18.50
C ALA A 501 12.63 -7.65 -19.91
N ARG A 502 13.78 -7.99 -20.47
CA ARG A 502 14.16 -7.57 -21.82
C ARG A 502 14.82 -8.71 -22.56
N LEU A 503 14.08 -9.38 -23.43
CA LEU A 503 14.64 -10.45 -24.24
C LEU A 503 15.32 -9.91 -25.49
N VAL A 504 16.57 -10.32 -25.69
CA VAL A 504 17.38 -9.95 -26.84
C VAL A 504 17.83 -11.19 -27.59
N LEU A 505 18.03 -11.04 -28.90
CA LEU A 505 18.77 -12.00 -29.71
C LEU A 505 20.24 -11.63 -29.65
N GLU A 506 20.97 -12.22 -28.70
CA GLU A 506 22.39 -11.95 -28.48
C GLU A 506 23.24 -12.41 -29.68
N GLN A 507 22.86 -13.55 -30.26
CA GLN A 507 23.54 -14.14 -31.41
C GLN A 507 22.53 -14.76 -32.36
N PHE A 508 22.83 -14.66 -33.67
CA PHE A 508 22.18 -15.44 -34.71
C PHE A 508 23.20 -15.71 -35.83
N GLU A 509 23.90 -16.83 -35.71
CA GLU A 509 25.06 -17.16 -36.54
C GLU A 509 24.76 -18.34 -37.48
N ALA A 510 25.40 -18.33 -38.65
CA ALA A 510 25.34 -19.39 -39.64
C ALA A 510 26.72 -20.01 -39.86
N THR A 511 26.82 -21.34 -39.70
CA THR A 511 28.02 -22.12 -39.99
C THR A 511 27.76 -23.07 -41.16
N GLU A 512 28.61 -23.04 -42.18
CA GLU A 512 28.45 -23.94 -43.33
C GLU A 512 28.83 -25.37 -42.93
N LEU A 513 27.91 -26.32 -43.12
CA LEU A 513 28.17 -27.75 -42.86
C LEU A 513 28.64 -28.48 -44.13
N SER A 514 28.07 -28.10 -45.28
CA SER A 514 28.43 -28.58 -46.61
C SER A 514 27.84 -27.64 -47.67
N ALA A 515 28.22 -27.79 -48.94
CA ALA A 515 27.83 -26.85 -50.01
C ALA A 515 26.32 -26.50 -50.00
N GLY A 516 26.00 -25.28 -49.57
CA GLY A 516 24.64 -24.73 -49.51
C GLY A 516 23.77 -25.25 -48.35
N VAL A 517 24.33 -26.01 -47.41
CA VAL A 517 23.68 -26.47 -46.17
C VAL A 517 24.36 -25.83 -44.98
N TRP A 518 23.56 -25.15 -44.16
CA TRP A 518 24.03 -24.32 -43.07
C TRP A 518 23.37 -24.73 -41.76
N GLN A 519 24.14 -24.72 -40.68
CA GLN A 519 23.64 -24.75 -39.32
C GLN A 519 23.42 -23.31 -38.87
N LEU A 520 22.23 -23.01 -38.38
CA LEU A 520 21.92 -21.73 -37.74
C LEU A 520 21.88 -21.93 -36.23
N GLU A 521 22.48 -21.02 -35.47
CA GLU A 521 22.41 -21.00 -34.02
C GLU A 521 21.91 -19.63 -33.56
N ALA A 522 20.82 -19.60 -32.80
CA ALA A 522 20.33 -18.40 -32.15
C ALA A 522 20.50 -18.51 -30.65
N ARG A 523 20.92 -17.41 -30.01
CA ARG A 523 20.97 -17.29 -28.55
C ARG A 523 20.08 -16.16 -28.09
N VAL A 524 19.01 -16.51 -27.37
CA VAL A 524 18.11 -15.58 -26.72
C VAL A 524 18.60 -15.35 -25.30
N ARG A 525 18.71 -14.11 -24.83
CA ARG A 525 19.10 -13.78 -23.46
C ARG A 525 18.09 -12.81 -22.83
N ASN A 526 17.86 -12.94 -21.52
CA ASN A 526 17.17 -11.91 -20.76
C ASN A 526 18.17 -10.91 -20.17
N ASP A 527 18.12 -9.68 -20.64
CA ASP A 527 18.95 -8.56 -20.18
C ASP A 527 18.28 -7.74 -19.08
N GLY A 528 17.01 -8.01 -18.80
CA GLY A 528 16.24 -7.34 -17.77
C GLY A 528 16.47 -7.93 -16.38
N TRP A 529 15.95 -7.25 -15.36
CA TRP A 529 16.05 -7.68 -13.97
C TRP A 529 14.96 -8.69 -13.60
N LEU A 530 13.71 -8.46 -14.02
CA LEU A 530 12.62 -9.43 -13.83
C LEU A 530 12.81 -10.64 -14.78
N PRO A 531 12.33 -11.83 -14.38
CA PRO A 531 12.21 -12.94 -15.31
C PRO A 531 11.20 -12.60 -16.40
N SER A 532 11.36 -13.20 -17.57
CA SER A 532 10.45 -12.99 -18.72
C SER A 532 8.98 -13.37 -18.47
N SER A 533 8.68 -14.08 -17.38
CA SER A 533 7.34 -14.34 -16.83
C SER A 533 7.47 -14.58 -15.33
N SER A 534 6.54 -14.05 -14.52
CA SER A 534 6.38 -14.47 -13.12
C SER A 534 5.95 -15.94 -13.04
N ASP A 535 6.20 -16.61 -11.92
CA ASP A 535 5.68 -17.95 -11.70
C ASP A 535 4.14 -17.94 -11.59
N ALA A 536 3.56 -16.91 -10.98
CA ALA A 536 2.12 -16.71 -10.96
C ALA A 536 1.50 -16.68 -12.37
N ALA A 537 2.09 -15.95 -13.32
CA ALA A 537 1.62 -15.93 -14.70
C ALA A 537 1.69 -17.30 -15.38
N ARG A 538 2.73 -18.09 -15.09
CA ARG A 538 2.84 -19.47 -15.61
C ARG A 538 1.77 -20.38 -15.02
N ARG A 539 1.50 -20.27 -13.71
CA ARG A 539 0.44 -21.02 -13.03
C ARG A 539 -0.95 -20.66 -13.56
N ALA A 540 -1.20 -19.37 -13.79
CA ALA A 540 -2.47 -18.86 -14.32
C ALA A 540 -2.68 -19.16 -15.82
N ARG A 541 -1.60 -19.46 -16.57
CA ARG A 541 -1.63 -19.79 -18.01
C ARG A 541 -2.24 -18.70 -18.89
N ILE A 542 -2.02 -17.47 -18.49
CA ILE A 542 -2.55 -16.27 -19.15
C ILE A 542 -1.59 -15.67 -20.18
N GLN A 543 -0.28 -15.83 -19.96
CA GLN A 543 0.72 -15.27 -20.86
C GLN A 543 0.86 -16.14 -22.09
N ARG A 544 0.90 -15.50 -23.27
CA ARG A 544 1.25 -16.19 -24.50
C ARG A 544 2.72 -16.60 -24.44
N PRO A 545 3.07 -17.85 -24.82
CA PRO A 545 4.46 -18.27 -24.82
C PRO A 545 5.34 -17.35 -25.66
N THR A 546 6.54 -17.06 -25.17
CA THR A 546 7.58 -16.37 -25.95
C THR A 546 7.96 -17.26 -27.14
N ARG A 547 7.96 -16.69 -28.35
CA ARG A 547 8.18 -17.44 -29.59
C ARG A 547 9.35 -16.87 -30.36
N LEU A 548 10.20 -17.77 -30.85
CA LEU A 548 11.29 -17.49 -31.77
C LEU A 548 10.93 -18.01 -33.16
N PHE A 549 10.74 -17.10 -34.10
CA PHE A 549 10.37 -17.39 -35.48
C PHE A 549 11.61 -17.37 -36.36
N LEU A 550 11.87 -18.46 -37.07
CA LEU A 550 12.84 -18.47 -38.16
C LEU A 550 12.14 -18.05 -39.46
N ARG A 551 12.60 -16.94 -40.06
CA ARG A 551 12.11 -16.42 -41.33
C ARG A 551 13.00 -16.92 -42.46
N LEU A 552 12.35 -17.61 -43.40
CA LEU A 552 12.97 -18.26 -44.54
C LEU A 552 12.51 -17.55 -45.82
N PRO A 553 13.41 -16.87 -46.56
CA PRO A 553 13.12 -16.28 -47.86
C PRO A 553 12.77 -17.34 -48.91
N GLU A 554 12.15 -16.89 -50.00
CA GLU A 554 11.79 -17.77 -51.12
C GLU A 554 13.05 -18.47 -51.69
N GLY A 555 12.94 -19.78 -51.93
CA GLY A 555 14.06 -20.60 -52.41
C GLY A 555 14.97 -21.17 -51.31
N THR A 556 14.70 -20.90 -50.03
CA THR A 556 15.35 -21.58 -48.89
C THR A 556 14.46 -22.71 -48.36
N SER A 557 15.08 -23.79 -47.83
CA SER A 557 14.34 -24.91 -47.26
C SER A 557 14.87 -25.33 -45.89
N LEU A 558 13.99 -25.45 -44.91
CA LEU A 558 14.31 -26.03 -43.60
C LEU A 558 14.52 -27.54 -43.73
N ILE A 559 15.69 -28.02 -43.30
CA ILE A 559 16.04 -29.45 -43.30
C ILE A 559 15.75 -30.06 -41.92
N ALA A 560 16.11 -29.36 -40.83
CA ALA A 560 15.90 -29.82 -39.46
C ALA A 560 15.64 -28.66 -38.50
N GLY A 561 14.87 -28.93 -37.43
CA GLY A 561 14.36 -27.94 -36.49
C GLY A 561 12.94 -27.48 -36.82
N ASP A 562 12.32 -26.71 -35.93
CA ASP A 562 10.99 -26.15 -36.13
C ASP A 562 11.08 -24.66 -36.51
N PRO A 563 10.26 -24.16 -37.44
CA PRO A 563 10.30 -22.74 -37.83
C PRO A 563 9.79 -21.79 -36.73
N ILE A 564 9.14 -22.34 -35.69
CA ILE A 564 8.64 -21.61 -34.53
C ILE A 564 9.03 -22.42 -33.29
N ASN A 565 9.88 -21.85 -32.45
CA ASN A 565 10.29 -22.47 -31.18
C ASN A 565 9.72 -21.67 -30.02
N VAL A 566 9.35 -22.37 -28.95
CA VAL A 566 8.92 -21.75 -27.70
C VAL A 566 10.15 -21.55 -26.83
N VAL A 567 10.44 -20.30 -26.48
CA VAL A 567 11.52 -19.98 -25.55
C VAL A 567 10.99 -20.18 -24.13
N PRO A 568 11.68 -20.95 -23.27
CA PRO A 568 11.29 -21.09 -21.88
C PRO A 568 11.38 -19.75 -21.14
N THR A 569 10.81 -19.68 -19.94
CA THR A 569 11.01 -18.51 -19.09
C THR A 569 12.48 -18.39 -18.72
N LEU A 570 13.07 -17.25 -19.04
CA LEU A 570 14.45 -16.91 -18.69
C LEU A 570 14.46 -15.98 -17.48
N ALA A 571 15.20 -16.37 -16.45
CA ALA A 571 15.57 -15.50 -15.34
C ALA A 571 16.55 -14.41 -15.80
N SER A 572 16.84 -13.43 -14.93
CA SER A 572 17.79 -12.36 -15.25
C SER A 572 19.17 -12.94 -15.62
N GLY A 573 19.69 -12.53 -16.78
CA GLY A 573 20.97 -12.99 -17.30
C GLY A 573 20.96 -14.40 -17.92
N GLU A 574 19.87 -15.15 -17.81
CA GLU A 574 19.75 -16.49 -18.39
C GLU A 574 19.63 -16.42 -19.92
N SER A 575 20.15 -17.46 -20.59
CA SER A 575 20.10 -17.58 -22.05
C SER A 575 19.61 -18.95 -22.50
N HIS A 576 18.92 -18.97 -23.64
CA HIS A 576 18.43 -20.16 -24.32
C HIS A 576 18.96 -20.23 -25.75
N GLU A 577 19.42 -21.40 -26.16
CA GLU A 577 19.97 -21.65 -27.49
C GLU A 577 18.99 -22.46 -28.34
N GLU A 578 18.87 -22.07 -29.61
CA GLU A 578 18.11 -22.81 -30.61
C GLU A 578 18.95 -23.07 -31.86
N ARG A 579 18.71 -24.22 -32.50
CA ARG A 579 19.49 -24.66 -33.66
C ARG A 579 18.61 -25.14 -34.80
N TRP A 580 19.00 -24.78 -36.02
CA TRP A 580 18.35 -25.23 -37.24
C TRP A 580 19.36 -25.69 -38.28
N ILE A 581 18.91 -26.53 -39.21
CA ILE A 581 19.66 -26.85 -40.41
C ILE A 581 18.84 -26.38 -41.61
N VAL A 582 19.41 -25.54 -42.45
CA VAL A 582 18.76 -24.97 -43.63
C VAL A 582 19.56 -25.25 -44.89
N ARG A 583 18.86 -25.34 -46.02
CA ARG A 583 19.47 -25.20 -47.35
C ARG A 583 19.19 -23.79 -47.86
N ALA A 584 20.25 -23.04 -48.09
CA ALA A 584 20.15 -21.66 -48.57
C ALA A 584 21.35 -21.32 -49.47
N ALA A 585 21.09 -20.57 -50.54
CA ALA A 585 22.14 -20.03 -51.40
C ALA A 585 22.84 -18.83 -50.75
N ASP A 586 22.08 -18.03 -49.99
CA ASP A 586 22.58 -16.87 -49.23
C ASP A 586 21.94 -16.84 -47.84
N VAL A 587 22.74 -17.10 -46.82
CA VAL A 587 22.27 -17.13 -45.43
C VAL A 587 22.04 -15.74 -44.84
N THR A 588 22.63 -14.68 -45.39
CA THR A 588 22.51 -13.32 -44.83
C THR A 588 21.09 -12.76 -44.95
N THR A 589 20.26 -13.40 -45.79
CA THR A 589 18.84 -13.07 -45.97
C THR A 589 17.91 -13.75 -44.96
N LEU A 590 18.43 -14.69 -44.16
CA LEU A 590 17.68 -15.36 -43.11
C LEU A 590 17.56 -14.45 -41.89
N SER A 591 16.40 -14.43 -41.24
CA SER A 591 16.21 -13.68 -40.00
C SER A 591 15.54 -14.52 -38.92
N ALA A 592 15.81 -14.18 -37.67
CA ALA A 592 15.13 -14.70 -36.50
C ALA A 592 14.35 -13.55 -35.86
N ASP A 593 13.05 -13.76 -35.59
CA ASP A 593 12.21 -12.80 -34.87
C ASP A 593 11.77 -13.40 -33.53
N LEU A 594 12.11 -12.72 -32.44
CA LEU A 594 11.68 -13.04 -31.10
C LEU A 594 10.48 -12.16 -30.73
N VAL A 595 9.40 -12.78 -30.29
CA VAL A 595 8.18 -12.10 -29.85
C VAL A 595 7.80 -12.58 -28.47
N SER A 596 7.81 -11.67 -27.50
CA SER A 596 7.26 -11.86 -26.15
C SER A 596 6.12 -10.87 -25.90
N THR A 597 5.18 -11.25 -25.02
CA THR A 597 4.09 -10.36 -24.61
C THR A 597 4.60 -9.27 -23.67
N HIS A 598 5.51 -9.62 -22.75
CA HIS A 598 5.88 -8.79 -21.59
C HIS A 598 7.37 -8.44 -21.52
N ALA A 599 8.19 -9.03 -22.39
CA ALA A 599 9.65 -8.85 -22.39
C ALA A 599 10.20 -8.28 -23.71
N GLY A 600 9.33 -7.62 -24.49
CA GLY A 600 9.66 -6.98 -25.76
C GLY A 600 9.78 -7.94 -26.95
N SER A 601 10.33 -7.41 -28.04
CA SER A 601 10.61 -8.15 -29.28
C SER A 601 12.00 -7.81 -29.81
N ALA A 602 12.64 -8.77 -30.48
CA ALA A 602 13.95 -8.58 -31.09
C ALA A 602 14.01 -9.28 -32.45
N SER A 603 14.78 -8.74 -33.39
CA SER A 603 15.04 -9.40 -34.68
C SER A 603 16.52 -9.35 -35.01
N ALA A 604 17.04 -10.44 -35.59
CA ALA A 604 18.43 -10.55 -36.02
C ALA A 604 18.52 -11.19 -37.41
N GLN A 605 19.47 -10.73 -38.22
CA GLN A 605 19.83 -11.39 -39.49
C GLN A 605 21.02 -12.31 -39.27
N ALA A 606 21.06 -13.42 -39.99
CA ALA A 606 22.11 -14.41 -39.79
C ALA A 606 23.46 -13.85 -40.23
N THR A 607 24.46 -13.94 -39.36
CA THR A 607 25.84 -13.59 -39.67
C THR A 607 26.66 -14.85 -39.95
N VAL A 608 27.51 -14.82 -40.97
CA VAL A 608 28.36 -15.97 -41.28
C VAL A 608 29.48 -16.05 -40.24
N SER A 609 29.46 -17.12 -39.45
CA SER A 609 30.54 -17.45 -38.53
C SER A 609 31.78 -17.83 -39.33
N ARG A 610 32.83 -16.99 -39.29
CA ARG A 610 34.15 -17.37 -39.82
C ARG A 610 34.80 -18.31 -38.81
N GLY A 611 34.49 -19.60 -38.90
CA GLY A 611 35.22 -20.61 -38.16
C GLY A 611 36.72 -20.46 -38.44
N GLU A 612 37.53 -20.31 -37.39
CA GLU A 612 38.96 -20.51 -37.50
C GLU A 612 39.19 -21.89 -38.10
N SER A 613 39.81 -21.92 -39.29
CA SER A 613 40.19 -23.18 -39.93
C SER A 613 41.11 -23.93 -38.99
N ARG A 614 40.70 -25.14 -38.58
CA ARG A 614 41.55 -26.09 -37.85
C ARG A 614 42.91 -26.29 -38.51
#